data_AF-H2B2Q2-F1
#
_entry.id   AF-H2B2Q2-F1
#
_cell.length_a   1.000
_cell.length_b   1.000
_cell.length_c   1.000
_cell.angle_alpha   90.00
_cell.angle_beta   90.00
_cell.angle_gamma   90.00
#
_symmetry.space_group_name_H-M   'P 1'
#
loop_
_entity.id
_entity.type
_entity.pdbx_description
1 polymer ?
#
loop_
_entity_poly.entity_id
_entity_poly.type
_entity_poly.pdbx_seq_one_letter_code
_entity_poly.pdbx_strand_id
1 'polypeptide(L)'
;MAKIDDSVKKKVPELRFKGFTDEWEERKLSTESTITAGGDIDKSKLKEVGEYPILANALTNDGIVGYYDSSYRVEAPAVTVTGRGDVGHAKARKVNFTPVVRLLSVKSKHDVDFLENAINNHKVLVEWFCCKVF
;
A
#
# COMPACT_ATOMS: atom_id res chain seq x y z
N MET A 1 13.68 40.10 10.71
CA MET A 1 13.13 38.73 10.59
C MET A 1 14.08 37.89 9.77
N ALA A 2 14.62 36.80 10.33
CA ALA A 2 15.44 35.86 9.58
C ALA A 2 14.58 35.17 8.52
N LYS A 3 15.01 35.22 7.27
CA LYS A 3 14.50 34.34 6.21
C LYS A 3 15.04 32.96 6.56
N ILE A 4 14.15 32.04 6.92
CA ILE A 4 14.49 30.61 6.93
C ILE A 4 14.58 30.27 5.45
N ASP A 5 15.80 30.15 4.92
CA ASP A 5 15.97 29.52 3.62
C ASP A 5 15.61 28.04 3.78
N ASP A 6 14.84 27.51 2.83
CA ASP A 6 14.53 26.09 2.71
C ASP A 6 15.79 25.32 2.25
N SER A 7 16.83 25.37 3.09
CA SER A 7 18.16 24.80 2.91
C SER A 7 18.04 23.34 2.54
N VAL A 8 18.33 23.07 1.26
CA VAL A 8 18.84 21.81 0.71
C VAL A 8 18.38 20.58 1.48
N LYS A 9 17.17 20.07 1.16
CA LYS A 9 16.81 18.69 1.50
C LYS A 9 17.97 17.80 1.03
N LYS A 10 18.76 17.30 1.98
CA LYS A 10 19.94 16.49 1.69
C LYS A 10 19.44 15.24 0.98
N LYS A 11 19.66 15.14 -0.33
CA LYS A 11 19.22 14.00 -1.16
C LYS A 11 19.98 12.69 -0.87
N VAL A 12 20.82 12.70 0.16
CA VAL A 12 21.64 11.56 0.58
C VAL A 12 21.38 11.34 2.08
N PRO A 13 20.83 10.18 2.47
CA PRO A 13 20.60 9.82 3.87
C PRO A 13 21.91 9.74 4.65
N GLU A 14 21.82 9.94 5.97
CA GLU A 14 22.97 9.84 6.89
C GLU A 14 23.54 8.42 6.99
N LEU A 15 22.70 7.41 6.79
CA LEU A 15 23.08 5.99 6.79
C LEU A 15 22.74 5.36 5.45
N ARG A 16 23.70 4.64 4.86
CA ARG A 16 23.54 4.03 3.53
C ARG A 16 24.34 2.74 3.41
N PHE A 17 23.80 1.79 2.66
CA PHE A 17 24.52 0.56 2.32
C PHE A 17 25.66 0.85 1.35
N LYS A 18 26.77 0.11 1.46
CA LYS A 18 27.90 0.21 0.52
C LYS A 18 27.42 -0.10 -0.90
N GLY A 19 27.79 0.75 -1.86
CA GLY A 19 27.42 0.59 -3.28
C GLY A 19 26.20 1.42 -3.73
N PHE A 20 25.46 2.04 -2.82
CA PHE A 20 24.39 2.99 -3.16
C PHE A 20 24.92 4.41 -2.95
N THR A 21 25.59 5.00 -3.95
CA THR A 21 26.19 6.34 -3.84
C THR A 21 25.41 7.44 -4.53
N ASP A 22 24.49 7.10 -5.44
CA ASP A 22 23.76 8.04 -6.29
C ASP A 22 22.77 8.91 -5.49
N GLU A 23 22.36 10.08 -6.00
CA GLU A 23 21.35 10.89 -5.31
C GLU A 23 19.97 10.20 -5.29
N TRP A 24 19.14 10.46 -4.27
CA TRP A 24 17.74 10.07 -4.32
C TRP A 24 16.97 10.90 -5.36
N GLU A 25 16.17 10.22 -6.17
CA GLU A 25 15.22 10.83 -7.10
C GLU A 25 13.79 10.68 -6.57
N GLU A 26 13.02 11.77 -6.64
CA GLU A 26 11.59 11.72 -6.36
C GLU A 26 10.83 11.31 -7.63
N ARG A 27 10.05 10.23 -7.54
CA ARG A 27 9.23 9.74 -8.65
C ARG A 27 7.79 9.57 -8.23
N LYS A 28 6.87 9.73 -9.18
CA LYS A 28 5.44 9.53 -8.93
C LYS A 28 5.14 8.04 -8.79
N LEU A 29 4.44 7.66 -7.72
CA LEU A 29 4.05 6.27 -7.52
C LEU A 29 3.19 5.73 -8.68
N SER A 30 2.38 6.58 -9.31
CA SER A 30 1.54 6.20 -10.46
C SER A 30 2.33 5.83 -11.72
N THR A 31 3.59 6.26 -11.86
CA THR A 31 4.40 5.93 -13.04
C THR A 31 5.18 4.63 -12.86
N GLU A 32 5.54 4.29 -11.62
CA GLU A 32 6.35 3.11 -11.28
C GLU A 32 5.51 1.94 -10.75
N SER A 33 4.20 2.14 -10.55
CA SER A 33 3.32 1.11 -10.01
C SER A 33 1.92 1.09 -10.63
N THR A 34 1.31 -0.09 -10.65
CA THR A 34 -0.10 -0.29 -10.97
C THR A 34 -0.90 -0.39 -9.68
N ILE A 35 -1.87 0.51 -9.51
CA ILE A 35 -2.74 0.55 -8.34
C ILE A 35 -4.11 0.01 -8.73
N THR A 36 -4.58 -1.02 -8.02
CA THR A 36 -5.90 -1.62 -8.20
C THR A 36 -6.69 -1.51 -6.91
N ALA A 37 -7.94 -1.05 -7.00
CA ALA A 37 -8.85 -1.04 -5.85
C ALA A 37 -9.57 -2.38 -5.72
N GLY A 38 -9.72 -2.83 -4.47
CA GLY A 38 -10.53 -4.00 -4.12
C GLY A 38 -11.99 -3.85 -4.56
N GLY A 39 -12.63 -4.99 -4.73
CA GLY A 39 -14.01 -5.09 -5.23
C GLY A 39 -14.95 -5.65 -4.19
N ASP A 40 -16.15 -6.03 -4.63
CA ASP A 40 -17.08 -6.76 -3.79
C ASP A 40 -16.65 -8.20 -3.56
N ILE A 41 -17.17 -8.80 -2.49
CA ILE A 41 -16.88 -10.18 -2.10
C ILE A 41 -17.98 -11.12 -2.60
N ASP A 42 -17.58 -12.18 -3.30
CA ASP A 42 -18.49 -13.26 -3.70
C ASP A 42 -18.71 -14.20 -2.50
N LYS A 43 -19.78 -13.97 -1.74
CA LYS A 43 -20.10 -14.78 -0.54
C LYS A 43 -20.25 -16.28 -0.83
N SER A 44 -20.61 -16.66 -2.05
CA SER A 44 -20.79 -18.06 -2.45
C SER A 44 -19.48 -18.85 -2.56
N LYS A 45 -18.36 -18.17 -2.82
CA LYS A 45 -17.03 -18.79 -2.94
C LYS A 45 -16.21 -18.68 -1.66
N LEU A 46 -16.71 -17.92 -0.68
CA LEU A 46 -16.01 -17.65 0.57
C LEU A 46 -15.86 -18.93 1.40
N LYS A 47 -14.63 -19.21 1.81
CA LYS A 47 -14.31 -20.30 2.74
C LYS A 47 -13.54 -19.79 3.95
N GLU A 48 -13.62 -20.52 5.05
CA GLU A 48 -12.86 -20.23 6.28
C GLU A 48 -11.38 -20.59 6.15
N VAL A 49 -11.06 -21.61 5.33
CA VAL A 49 -9.70 -22.06 5.03
C VAL A 49 -9.61 -22.33 3.53
N GLY A 50 -8.53 -21.87 2.90
CA GLY A 50 -8.27 -22.04 1.47
C GLY A 50 -6.87 -21.56 1.10
N GLU A 51 -6.55 -21.61 -0.19
CA GLU A 51 -5.20 -21.33 -0.71
C GLU A 51 -4.92 -19.81 -0.84
N TYR A 52 -5.91 -19.04 -1.27
CA TYR A 52 -5.75 -17.62 -1.57
C TYR A 52 -6.53 -16.73 -0.58
N PRO A 53 -5.86 -15.94 0.28
CA PRO A 53 -6.53 -15.08 1.24
C PRO A 53 -7.29 -13.93 0.57
N ILE A 54 -8.43 -13.60 1.17
CA ILE A 54 -9.25 -12.44 0.84
C ILE A 54 -8.96 -11.36 1.89
N LEU A 55 -8.45 -10.22 1.44
CA LEU A 55 -7.95 -9.17 2.30
C LEU A 55 -8.86 -7.94 2.27
N ALA A 56 -9.22 -7.43 3.46
CA ALA A 56 -9.99 -6.21 3.66
C ALA A 56 -9.18 -5.16 4.42
N ASN A 57 -9.80 -4.00 4.69
CA ASN A 57 -9.20 -2.86 5.40
C ASN A 57 -9.03 -3.06 6.92
N ALA A 58 -9.01 -4.30 7.43
CA ALA A 58 -8.84 -4.54 8.84
C ALA A 58 -7.35 -4.70 9.18
N LEU A 59 -6.90 -4.08 10.27
CA LEU A 59 -5.55 -4.27 10.82
C LEU A 59 -5.44 -5.55 11.65
N THR A 60 -6.57 -6.03 12.18
CA THR A 60 -6.65 -7.28 12.93
C THR A 60 -6.57 -8.48 11.99
N ASN A 61 -5.90 -9.55 12.43
CA ASN A 61 -5.78 -10.81 11.67
C ASN A 61 -5.26 -10.61 10.23
N ASP A 62 -4.33 -9.67 10.04
CA ASP A 62 -3.75 -9.33 8.74
C ASP A 62 -4.74 -8.86 7.67
N GLY A 63 -5.95 -8.49 8.09
CA GLY A 63 -7.05 -8.10 7.20
C GLY A 63 -7.75 -9.28 6.54
N ILE A 64 -7.48 -10.51 6.96
CA ILE A 64 -8.04 -11.71 6.34
C ILE A 64 -9.52 -11.86 6.74
N VAL A 65 -10.39 -11.89 5.73
CA VAL A 65 -11.84 -12.11 5.88
C VAL A 65 -12.23 -13.56 5.60
N GLY A 66 -11.42 -14.25 4.80
CA GLY A 66 -11.59 -15.65 4.42
C GLY A 66 -10.69 -15.97 3.24
N TYR A 67 -11.01 -17.05 2.53
CA TYR A 67 -10.16 -17.58 1.47
C TYR A 67 -10.98 -17.99 0.24
N TYR A 68 -10.32 -17.96 -0.91
CA TYR A 68 -10.74 -18.65 -2.13
C TYR A 68 -9.76 -19.79 -2.43
N ASP A 69 -10.26 -20.87 -3.02
CA ASP A 69 -9.41 -22.04 -3.33
C ASP A 69 -8.74 -21.93 -4.69
N SER A 70 -9.42 -21.38 -5.70
CA SER A 70 -8.97 -21.49 -7.10
C SER A 70 -8.83 -20.16 -7.81
N SER A 71 -9.12 -19.03 -7.16
CA SER A 71 -9.09 -17.71 -7.78
C SER A 71 -8.47 -16.65 -6.90
N TYR A 72 -7.63 -15.83 -7.50
CA TYR A 72 -7.09 -14.60 -6.92
C TYR A 72 -7.21 -13.45 -7.91
N ARG A 73 -7.19 -12.21 -7.42
CA ARG A 73 -7.27 -11.01 -8.26
C ARG A 73 -5.93 -10.32 -8.42
N VAL A 74 -5.06 -10.42 -7.41
CA VAL A 74 -3.73 -9.81 -7.40
C VAL A 74 -2.69 -10.89 -7.16
N GLU A 75 -1.73 -10.95 -8.08
CA GLU A 75 -0.57 -11.83 -7.98
C GLU A 75 0.55 -11.14 -7.20
N ALA A 76 1.15 -11.85 -6.25
CA ALA A 76 2.31 -11.42 -5.48
C ALA A 76 3.60 -11.41 -6.33
N PRO A 77 4.63 -10.63 -5.96
CA PRO A 77 4.69 -9.74 -4.81
C PRO A 77 3.94 -8.42 -5.05
N ALA A 78 3.18 -7.96 -4.05
CA ALA A 78 2.46 -6.69 -4.09
C ALA A 78 2.27 -6.10 -2.68
N VAL A 79 1.94 -4.81 -2.59
CA VAL A 79 1.67 -4.12 -1.32
C VAL A 79 0.20 -3.75 -1.23
N THR A 80 -0.44 -4.05 -0.10
CA THR A 80 -1.81 -3.59 0.18
C THR A 80 -1.77 -2.31 1.00
N VAL A 81 -2.61 -1.33 0.65
CA VAL A 81 -2.76 -0.06 1.38
C VAL A 81 -4.22 0.15 1.77
N THR A 82 -4.47 0.39 3.06
CA THR A 82 -5.81 0.62 3.61
C THR A 82 -6.40 1.94 3.14
N GLY A 83 -7.63 1.90 2.61
CA GLY A 83 -8.34 3.08 2.08
C GLY A 83 -9.51 3.58 2.94
N ARG A 84 -9.82 2.94 4.08
CA ARG A 84 -10.88 3.36 5.00
C ARG A 84 -10.54 2.96 6.43
N GLY A 85 -10.92 3.80 7.41
CA GLY A 85 -10.59 3.57 8.82
C GLY A 85 -9.17 4.05 9.08
N ASP A 86 -8.26 3.11 9.34
CA ASP A 86 -6.83 3.37 9.51
C ASP A 86 -6.14 3.57 8.16
N VAL A 87 -6.47 4.67 7.47
CA VAL A 87 -6.02 4.96 6.10
C VAL A 87 -4.50 5.10 6.03
N GLY A 88 -3.91 4.55 4.96
CA GLY A 88 -2.49 4.73 4.64
C GLY A 88 -1.56 3.70 5.28
N HIS A 89 -2.10 2.66 5.90
CA HIS A 89 -1.31 1.54 6.39
C HIS A 89 -0.99 0.59 5.23
N ALA A 90 0.29 0.45 4.92
CA ALA A 90 0.81 -0.45 3.92
C ALA A 90 1.29 -1.76 4.54
N LYS A 91 1.07 -2.87 3.84
CA LYS A 91 1.58 -4.20 4.20
C LYS A 91 1.96 -4.99 2.95
N ALA A 92 3.18 -5.52 2.92
CA ALA A 92 3.69 -6.36 1.83
C ALA A 92 3.03 -7.73 1.86
N ARG A 93 2.66 -8.22 0.67
CA ARG A 93 2.01 -9.51 0.45
C ARG A 93 2.87 -10.34 -0.50
N LYS A 94 3.33 -11.49 0.01
CA LYS A 94 4.21 -12.44 -0.69
C LYS A 94 3.43 -13.64 -1.25
N VAL A 95 2.12 -13.69 -1.01
CA VAL A 95 1.19 -14.72 -1.50
C VAL A 95 0.12 -14.07 -2.35
N ASN A 96 -0.38 -14.77 -3.37
CA ASN A 96 -1.47 -14.27 -4.21
C ASN A 96 -2.74 -14.05 -3.37
N PHE A 97 -3.49 -12.99 -3.65
CA PHE A 97 -4.62 -12.61 -2.80
C PHE A 97 -5.71 -11.89 -3.59
N THR A 98 -6.87 -11.72 -2.93
CA THR A 98 -7.96 -10.90 -3.46
C THR A 98 -8.24 -9.73 -2.53
N PRO A 99 -7.96 -8.48 -2.95
CA PRO A 99 -8.38 -7.32 -2.19
C PRO A 99 -9.89 -7.09 -2.33
N VAL A 100 -10.56 -6.85 -1.22
CA VAL A 100 -11.98 -6.50 -1.16
C VAL A 100 -12.19 -5.14 -0.52
N VAL A 101 -13.33 -4.53 -0.82
CA VAL A 101 -13.67 -3.17 -0.38
C VAL A 101 -12.59 -2.19 -0.91
N ARG A 102 -12.47 -0.98 -0.36
CA ARG A 102 -11.47 0.02 -0.76
C ARG A 102 -10.02 -0.32 -0.34
N LEU A 103 -9.67 -1.59 -0.24
CA LEU A 103 -8.28 -1.97 -0.03
C LEU A 103 -7.52 -1.77 -1.35
N LEU A 104 -6.56 -0.87 -1.36
CA LEU A 104 -5.73 -0.62 -2.54
C LEU A 104 -4.63 -1.68 -2.61
N SER A 105 -4.31 -2.13 -3.81
CA SER A 105 -3.21 -3.05 -4.08
C SER A 105 -2.27 -2.39 -5.08
N VAL A 106 -1.00 -2.27 -4.69
CA VAL A 106 0.06 -1.62 -5.43
C VAL A 106 1.04 -2.70 -5.89
N LYS A 107 1.12 -2.90 -7.21
CA LYS A 107 2.12 -3.77 -7.83
C LYS A 107 3.17 -2.91 -8.51
N SER A 108 4.44 -3.07 -8.12
CA SER A 108 5.56 -2.34 -8.69
C SER A 108 6.72 -3.31 -9.00
N LYS A 109 7.73 -2.82 -9.71
CA LYS A 109 8.98 -3.57 -9.95
C LYS A 109 9.95 -3.49 -8.77
N HIS A 110 9.65 -2.64 -7.79
CA HIS A 110 10.51 -2.41 -6.63
C HIS A 110 10.29 -3.49 -5.57
N ASP A 111 11.25 -3.60 -4.65
CA ASP A 111 11.10 -4.46 -3.49
C ASP A 111 9.87 -4.06 -2.66
N VAL A 112 9.05 -5.05 -2.31
CA VAL A 112 7.77 -4.82 -1.62
C VAL A 112 7.95 -4.47 -0.16
N ASP A 113 9.00 -4.97 0.49
CA ASP A 113 9.30 -4.65 1.89
C ASP A 113 9.83 -3.21 1.98
N PHE A 114 10.61 -2.78 0.99
CA PHE A 114 10.98 -1.37 0.82
C PHE A 114 9.76 -0.47 0.59
N LEU A 115 8.87 -0.86 -0.34
CA LEU A 115 7.69 -0.05 -0.68
C LEU A 115 6.73 0.06 0.51
N GLU A 116 6.53 -1.01 1.27
CA GLU A 116 5.77 -0.99 2.52
C GLU A 116 6.33 0.05 3.49
N ASN A 117 7.63 -0.02 3.79
CA ASN A 117 8.27 0.91 4.71
C ASN A 117 8.25 2.35 4.17
N ALA A 118 8.42 2.55 2.87
CA ALA A 118 8.35 3.86 2.25
C ALA A 118 6.97 4.50 2.40
N ILE A 119 5.89 3.75 2.15
CA ILE A 119 4.52 4.25 2.29
C ILE A 119 4.17 4.52 3.75
N ASN A 120 4.50 3.59 4.65
CA ASN A 120 4.21 3.74 6.08
C ASN A 120 4.91 4.94 6.72
N ASN A 121 6.11 5.30 6.24
CA ASN A 121 6.84 6.48 6.73
C ASN A 121 6.33 7.80 6.15
N HIS A 122 5.67 7.79 4.98
CA HIS A 122 5.29 9.02 4.28
C HIS A 122 4.04 9.72 4.83
N LYS A 123 3.42 9.20 5.92
CA LYS A 123 2.19 9.73 6.57
C LYS A 123 1.18 10.30 5.57
N VAL A 124 0.33 9.43 5.02
CA VAL A 124 -0.69 9.83 4.05
C VAL A 124 -1.63 10.88 4.64
N LEU A 125 -1.69 12.06 4.03
CA LEU A 125 -2.68 13.09 4.33
C LEU A 125 -4.05 12.66 3.79
N VAL A 126 -5.05 12.62 4.66
CA VAL A 126 -6.45 12.35 4.28
C VAL A 126 -7.22 13.65 4.32
N GLU A 127 -7.52 14.22 3.15
CA GLU A 127 -8.42 15.35 3.05
C GLU A 127 -9.87 14.85 2.96
N TRP A 128 -10.63 15.07 4.03
CA TRP A 128 -12.06 14.80 4.04
C TRP A 128 -12.79 15.99 3.41
N PHE A 129 -13.14 15.88 2.13
CA PHE A 129 -14.12 16.79 1.53
C PHE A 129 -15.50 16.47 2.11
N CYS A 130 -15.86 17.17 3.18
CA CYS A 130 -17.25 17.25 3.61
C CYS A 130 -18.01 18.08 2.56
N CYS A 131 -18.81 17.42 1.71
CA CYS A 131 -19.85 18.11 0.95
C CYS A 131 -20.82 18.73 1.95
N LYS A 132 -20.59 20.00 2.29
CA LYS A 132 -21.63 20.88 2.81
C LYS A 132 -22.64 21.05 1.68
N VAL A 133 -23.66 20.20 1.70
CA VAL A 133 -24.91 20.46 0.98
C VAL A 133 -25.48 21.71 1.66
N PHE A 134 -25.41 22.85 0.95
CA PHE A 134 -26.12 24.08 1.32
C PHE A 134 -27.56 24.00 0.81
#